data_AF-A0A7M4DSL1-F1
#
_entry.id   AF-A0A7M4DSL1-F1
#
_cell.length_a   1.000
_cell.length_b   1.000
_cell.length_c   1.000
_cell.angle_alpha   90.00
_cell.angle_beta   90.00
_cell.angle_gamma   90.00
#
_symmetry.space_group_name_H-M   'P 1'
#
loop_
_entity.id
_entity.type
_entity.pdbx_description
1 polymer ?
#
loop_
_entity_poly.entity_id
_entity_poly.type
_entity_poly.pdbx_seq_one_letter_code
_entity_poly.pdbx_strand_id
1 'polypeptide(L)'
;MDQYDAAVTTNEQSPTAADAGQPERPKDPLAVFRRFPTGLVVFLGLIGAGGVALFLANSAKEVVATCGSDGVMVAGDICETRSRRSFNTTTWTYEERLEFAQAQNLGAIVAGLVVVLIAVIAIAAVVVRWRRDVAVASQLASQQAPLTAFATSTGLATGFLTLVAGLLGGFGAFLAVSASGGKGSPAVGLVLGGLMLVAALGVLLAGRPKGCTLVWAYPSAVRVVTESRVHDVPWQDMQYLSTLGKERSEWLSWAGRKGSLGIDDKEFFAVMQRTINGAVAAGLPQRFEAGEMIDFGDVKVSSATIVLKKKQFPVSAIRGITLIRDKNGTYYEFRDQQVKVAGSVGVQTVANADVLFDLLAKRLNITFLKN
;
A
#
# COMPACT_ATOMS: atom_id res chain seq x y z
N MET A 1 67.38 61.75 21.41
CA MET A 1 66.48 62.82 20.98
C MET A 1 65.60 62.26 19.89
N ASP A 2 64.32 61.99 20.05
CA ASP A 2 63.34 61.96 21.13
C ASP A 2 62.13 61.27 20.46
N GLN A 3 61.66 60.13 20.98
CA GLN A 3 60.48 60.02 21.85
C GLN A 3 59.11 60.07 21.13
N TYR A 4 58.36 58.96 21.29
CA TYR A 4 56.89 58.77 21.38
C TYR A 4 56.01 59.18 20.17
N ASP A 5 54.92 58.51 19.79
CA ASP A 5 54.01 57.63 20.54
C ASP A 5 53.14 56.73 19.61
N ALA A 6 52.46 55.80 20.25
CA ALA A 6 51.71 54.64 19.74
C ALA A 6 50.52 54.89 18.78
N ALA A 7 50.22 53.88 17.95
CA ALA A 7 48.85 53.53 17.55
C ALA A 7 48.72 52.01 17.32
N VAL A 8 47.92 51.38 18.18
CA VAL A 8 47.43 50.00 18.08
C VAL A 8 46.52 49.87 16.87
N THR A 9 46.79 48.91 15.99
CA THR A 9 45.79 48.34 15.07
C THR A 9 45.85 46.82 15.15
N THR A 10 44.84 46.27 15.82
CA THR A 10 44.38 44.89 15.65
C THR A 10 44.03 44.65 14.19
N ASN A 11 44.57 43.63 13.54
CA ASN A 11 43.93 43.00 12.38
C ASN A 11 44.27 41.50 12.32
N GLU A 12 43.26 40.75 12.75
CA GLU A 12 42.73 39.56 12.10
C GLU A 12 43.71 38.44 11.73
N GLN A 13 43.67 37.42 12.58
CA GLN A 13 43.89 36.02 12.20
C GLN A 13 43.30 35.75 10.82
N SER A 14 44.17 35.34 9.88
CA SER A 14 43.74 34.67 8.65
C SER A 14 42.84 33.49 9.01
N PRO A 15 41.55 33.48 8.62
CA PRO A 15 40.76 32.28 8.70
C PRO A 15 41.30 31.31 7.67
N THR A 16 41.76 30.16 8.16
CA THR A 16 42.08 28.97 7.39
C THR A 16 40.97 28.72 6.37
N ALA A 17 41.40 28.51 5.12
CA ALA A 17 40.52 28.22 4.00
C ALA A 17 39.47 27.19 4.40
N ALA A 18 38.22 27.62 4.22
CA ALA A 18 37.02 26.89 4.50
C ALA A 18 37.11 25.42 4.05
N ASP A 19 36.55 24.56 4.90
CA ASP A 19 35.66 23.46 4.51
C ASP A 19 34.65 23.95 3.46
N ALA A 20 35.14 24.18 2.24
CA ALA A 20 34.31 24.41 1.07
C ALA A 20 33.67 23.06 0.77
N GLY A 21 32.46 22.90 1.31
CA GLY A 21 31.66 21.70 1.28
C GLY A 21 31.82 20.93 -0.03
N GLN A 22 32.40 19.75 0.09
CA GLN A 22 32.12 18.71 -0.89
C GLN A 22 30.59 18.61 -0.97
N PRO A 23 29.99 18.71 -2.17
CA PRO A 23 28.57 18.42 -2.31
C PRO A 23 28.34 17.04 -1.69
N GLU A 24 27.43 16.97 -0.71
CA GLU A 24 27.08 15.71 -0.06
C GLU A 24 26.87 14.67 -1.15
N ARG A 25 27.70 13.62 -1.14
CA ARG A 25 27.60 12.51 -2.08
C ARG A 25 26.13 12.09 -2.09
N PRO A 26 25.44 12.04 -3.24
CA PRO A 26 24.04 11.65 -3.26
C PRO A 26 23.92 10.32 -2.52
N LYS A 27 23.04 10.26 -1.51
CA LYS A 27 22.79 9.06 -0.70
C LYS A 27 22.70 7.87 -1.65
N ASP A 28 23.59 6.89 -1.50
CA ASP A 28 23.62 5.69 -2.34
C ASP A 28 22.19 5.12 -2.40
N PRO A 29 21.47 5.24 -3.53
CA PRO A 29 20.06 4.85 -3.61
C PRO A 29 19.89 3.34 -3.45
N LEU A 30 20.97 2.56 -3.63
CA LEU A 30 21.01 1.13 -3.37
C LEU A 30 21.14 0.77 -1.88
N ALA A 31 21.47 1.73 -1.01
CA ALA A 31 21.55 1.48 0.44
C ALA A 31 20.21 0.99 1.02
N VAL A 32 19.08 1.43 0.46
CA VAL A 32 17.74 0.99 0.86
C VAL A 32 17.53 -0.50 0.60
N PHE A 33 18.05 -1.02 -0.51
CA PHE A 33 17.94 -2.43 -0.90
C PHE A 33 18.80 -3.35 -0.03
N ARG A 34 19.95 -2.82 0.43
CA ARG A 34 20.88 -3.55 1.31
C ARG A 34 20.39 -3.61 2.75
N ARG A 35 19.59 -2.63 3.17
CA ARG A 35 19.11 -2.51 4.55
C ARG A 35 18.12 -3.63 4.89
N PHE A 36 18.44 -4.40 5.92
CA PHE A 36 17.51 -5.38 6.47
C PHE A 36 16.29 -4.67 7.08
N PRO A 37 15.04 -5.12 6.81
CA PRO A 37 13.83 -4.47 7.31
C PRO A 37 13.56 -4.80 8.80
N THR A 38 14.50 -4.43 9.68
CA THR A 38 14.49 -4.82 11.10
C THR A 38 13.20 -4.44 11.81
N GLY A 39 12.68 -3.23 11.59
CA GLY A 39 11.46 -2.76 12.25
C GLY A 39 10.24 -3.63 11.93
N LEU A 40 10.07 -4.03 10.67
CA LEU A 40 8.99 -4.92 10.25
C LEU A 40 9.15 -6.32 10.86
N VAL A 41 10.37 -6.87 10.85
CA VAL A 41 10.65 -8.20 11.41
C VAL A 41 10.41 -8.22 12.92
N VAL A 42 10.81 -7.18 13.64
CA VAL A 42 10.54 -7.03 15.09
C VAL A 42 9.03 -6.97 15.34
N PHE A 43 8.28 -6.17 14.57
CA PHE A 43 6.83 -6.09 14.70
C PHE A 43 6.14 -7.44 14.45
N LEU A 44 6.54 -8.17 13.41
CA LEU A 44 6.04 -9.53 13.15
C LEU A 44 6.43 -10.51 14.26
N GLY A 45 7.63 -10.36 14.83
CA GLY A 45 8.09 -11.11 16.00
C GLY A 45 7.19 -10.90 17.22
N LEU A 46 6.74 -9.66 17.48
CA LEU A 46 5.80 -9.35 18.56
C LEU A 46 4.43 -10.01 18.35
N ILE A 47 3.93 -10.06 17.10
CA ILE A 47 2.70 -10.79 16.77
C ILE A 47 2.87 -12.29 17.08
N GLY A 48 3.99 -12.88 16.66
CA GLY A 48 4.31 -14.28 16.97
C GLY A 48 4.42 -14.54 18.47
N ALA A 49 5.08 -13.66 19.22
CA ALA A 49 5.18 -13.75 20.68
C ALA A 49 3.81 -13.69 21.36
N GLY A 50 2.88 -12.85 20.86
CA GLY A 50 1.49 -12.83 21.31
C GLY A 50 0.78 -14.17 21.11
N GLY A 51 1.00 -14.82 19.95
CA GLY A 51 0.50 -16.18 19.68
C GLY A 51 1.11 -17.24 20.62
N VAL A 52 2.41 -17.17 20.89
CA VAL A 52 3.09 -18.07 21.86
C VAL A 52 2.56 -17.85 23.28
N ALA A 53 2.38 -16.60 23.71
CA ALA A 53 1.82 -16.27 25.01
C ALA A 53 0.40 -16.83 25.16
N LEU A 54 -0.44 -16.71 24.12
CA LEU A 54 -1.78 -17.30 24.11
C LEU A 54 -1.72 -18.83 24.20
N PHE A 55 -0.81 -19.49 23.45
CA PHE A 55 -0.61 -20.93 23.51
C PHE A 55 -0.20 -21.40 24.91
N LEU A 56 0.81 -20.76 25.51
CA LEU A 56 1.34 -21.14 26.83
C LEU A 56 0.32 -20.88 27.95
N ALA A 57 -0.39 -19.74 27.91
CA ALA A 57 -1.38 -19.38 28.92
C ALA A 57 -2.56 -20.36 28.98
N ASN A 58 -2.89 -21.04 27.87
CA ASN A 58 -3.98 -22.01 27.81
C ASN A 58 -3.49 -23.46 27.94
N SER A 59 -2.23 -23.75 27.59
CA SER A 59 -1.65 -25.10 27.78
C SER A 59 -1.37 -25.43 29.25
N ALA A 60 -1.05 -24.43 30.07
CA ALA A 60 -0.79 -24.60 31.50
C ALA A 60 -2.05 -24.43 32.38
N LYS A 61 -3.22 -24.19 31.78
CA LYS A 61 -4.44 -23.85 32.50
C LYS A 61 -5.22 -25.11 32.86
N GLU A 62 -5.54 -25.26 34.14
CA GLU A 62 -6.50 -26.28 34.59
C GLU A 62 -7.90 -25.91 34.06
N VAL A 63 -8.53 -26.85 33.35
CA VAL A 63 -9.85 -26.64 32.76
C VAL A 63 -10.90 -27.14 33.72
N VAL A 64 -11.75 -26.22 34.18
CA VAL A 64 -12.78 -26.48 35.18
C VAL A 64 -14.15 -26.12 34.61
N ALA A 65 -15.16 -26.98 34.85
CA ALA A 65 -16.54 -26.71 34.46
C ALA A 65 -17.14 -25.62 35.36
N THR A 66 -17.79 -24.62 34.78
CA THR A 66 -18.43 -23.53 35.52
C THR A 66 -19.85 -23.27 35.03
N CYS A 67 -20.73 -22.89 35.96
CA CYS A 67 -22.11 -22.51 35.66
C CYS A 67 -22.32 -20.99 35.84
N GLY A 68 -21.87 -20.20 34.86
CA GLY A 68 -22.08 -18.74 34.90
C GLY A 68 -21.44 -18.08 36.13
N SER A 69 -22.24 -17.32 36.89
CA SER A 69 -21.83 -16.70 38.16
C SER A 69 -21.79 -17.66 39.35
N ASP A 70 -22.40 -18.84 39.22
CA ASP A 70 -22.70 -19.71 40.35
C ASP A 70 -21.51 -20.60 40.76
N GLY A 71 -20.37 -20.42 40.08
CA GLY A 71 -19.09 -20.98 40.45
C GLY A 71 -18.72 -22.26 39.69
N VAL A 72 -17.77 -22.99 40.26
CA VAL A 72 -17.24 -24.26 39.75
C VAL A 72 -18.24 -25.38 39.99
N MET A 73 -18.52 -26.18 38.97
CA MET A 73 -19.40 -27.36 39.04
C MET A 73 -18.63 -28.60 39.49
N VAL A 74 -19.33 -29.53 40.14
CA VAL A 74 -18.84 -30.86 40.54
C VAL A 74 -19.60 -31.95 39.78
N ALA A 75 -19.04 -33.17 39.71
CA ALA A 75 -19.70 -34.30 39.07
C ALA A 75 -21.11 -34.56 39.66
N GLY A 76 -22.09 -34.67 38.78
CA GLY A 76 -23.52 -34.78 39.15
C GLY A 76 -24.28 -33.46 39.13
N ASP A 77 -23.61 -32.31 39.05
CA ASP A 77 -24.27 -31.00 38.96
C ASP A 77 -24.94 -30.78 37.59
N ILE A 78 -26.03 -30.03 37.63
CA ILE A 78 -26.78 -29.59 36.45
C ILE A 78 -26.85 -28.07 36.45
N CYS A 79 -26.50 -27.48 35.31
CA CYS A 79 -26.48 -26.05 35.08
C CYS A 79 -27.58 -25.66 34.08
N GLU A 80 -28.53 -24.83 34.52
CA GLU A 80 -29.55 -24.28 33.65
C GLU A 80 -29.18 -22.89 33.19
N THR A 81 -28.97 -22.73 31.88
CA THR A 81 -28.68 -21.42 31.30
C THR A 81 -29.84 -20.91 30.48
N ARG A 82 -30.43 -19.81 30.94
CA ARG A 82 -31.48 -19.10 30.22
C ARG A 82 -30.86 -18.07 29.28
N SER A 83 -31.09 -18.22 27.99
CA SER A 83 -30.65 -17.22 27.02
C SER A 83 -31.44 -15.92 27.21
N ARG A 84 -30.78 -14.75 27.17
CA ARG A 84 -31.49 -13.46 27.16
C ARG A 84 -32.26 -13.20 25.86
N ARG A 85 -31.97 -13.94 24.78
CA ARG A 85 -32.58 -13.78 23.45
C ARG A 85 -33.62 -14.85 23.09
N SER A 86 -33.74 -15.91 23.89
CA SER A 86 -34.67 -17.01 23.66
C SER A 86 -35.32 -17.41 24.97
N PHE A 87 -36.63 -17.65 24.98
CA PHE A 87 -37.33 -18.16 26.16
C PHE A 87 -36.93 -19.60 26.54
N ASN A 88 -36.11 -20.27 25.72
CA ASN A 88 -35.65 -21.62 25.99
C ASN A 88 -34.54 -21.64 27.05
N THR A 89 -34.76 -22.46 28.08
CA THR A 89 -33.73 -22.85 29.04
C THR A 89 -32.90 -23.97 28.44
N THR A 90 -31.58 -23.82 28.43
CA THR A 90 -30.65 -24.86 27.97
C THR A 90 -30.00 -25.48 29.19
N THR A 91 -30.27 -26.76 29.41
CA THR A 91 -29.74 -27.53 30.54
C THR A 91 -28.42 -28.17 30.14
N TRP A 92 -27.41 -28.09 31.00
CA TRP A 92 -26.09 -28.66 30.81
C TRP A 92 -25.71 -29.51 32.02
N THR A 93 -25.19 -30.69 31.79
CA THR A 93 -24.55 -31.49 32.84
C THR A 93 -23.12 -31.01 33.09
N TYR A 94 -22.54 -31.42 34.21
CA TYR A 94 -21.11 -31.24 34.50
C TYR A 94 -20.21 -31.70 33.35
N GLU A 95 -20.45 -32.91 32.82
CA GLU A 95 -19.65 -33.53 31.77
C GLU A 95 -19.67 -32.70 30.48
N GLU A 96 -20.86 -32.27 30.05
CA GLU A 96 -21.02 -31.45 28.84
C GLU A 96 -20.39 -30.05 29.00
N ARG A 97 -20.41 -29.49 30.23
CA ARG A 97 -19.72 -28.22 30.53
C ARG A 97 -18.21 -28.37 30.54
N LEU A 98 -17.72 -29.50 31.05
CA LEU A 98 -16.31 -29.82 31.06
C LEU A 98 -15.79 -30.02 29.63
N GLU A 99 -16.50 -30.77 28.80
CA GLU A 99 -16.18 -30.96 27.37
C GLU A 99 -16.18 -29.63 26.61
N PHE A 100 -17.17 -28.76 26.85
CA PHE A 100 -17.20 -27.43 26.25
C PHE A 100 -16.00 -26.58 26.67
N ALA A 101 -15.67 -26.56 27.96
CA ALA A 101 -14.53 -25.82 28.47
C ALA A 101 -13.19 -26.36 27.92
N GLN A 102 -13.07 -27.69 27.77
CA GLN A 102 -11.92 -28.34 27.15
C GLN A 102 -11.80 -27.97 25.67
N ALA A 103 -12.91 -27.98 24.92
CA ALA A 103 -12.94 -27.57 23.52
C ALA A 103 -12.57 -26.09 23.33
N GLN A 104 -13.02 -25.20 24.23
CA GLN A 104 -12.62 -23.78 24.22
C GLN A 104 -11.13 -23.59 24.53
N ASN A 105 -10.60 -24.32 25.52
CA ASN A 105 -9.19 -24.27 25.86
C ASN A 105 -8.32 -24.75 24.69
N LEU A 106 -8.70 -25.90 24.10
CA LEU A 106 -8.05 -26.42 22.88
C LEU A 106 -8.16 -25.43 21.73
N GLY A 107 -9.31 -24.78 21.55
CA GLY A 107 -9.50 -23.74 20.54
C GLY A 107 -8.56 -22.56 20.74
N ALA A 108 -8.32 -22.12 21.98
CA ALA A 108 -7.39 -21.04 22.29
C ALA A 108 -5.93 -21.44 22.03
N ILE A 109 -5.56 -22.69 22.35
CA ILE A 109 -4.25 -23.27 22.04
C ILE A 109 -4.02 -23.28 20.52
N VAL A 110 -4.98 -23.80 19.74
CA VAL A 110 -4.88 -23.87 18.28
C VAL A 110 -4.86 -22.46 17.66
N ALA A 111 -5.65 -21.52 18.18
CA ALA A 111 -5.62 -20.12 17.76
C ALA A 111 -4.23 -19.50 17.93
N GLY A 112 -3.58 -19.74 19.08
CA GLY A 112 -2.20 -19.31 19.34
C GLY A 112 -1.22 -19.87 18.31
N LEU A 113 -1.31 -21.17 18.02
CA LEU A 113 -0.46 -21.82 17.00
C LEU A 113 -0.66 -21.24 15.60
N VAL A 114 -1.91 -20.95 15.19
CA VAL A 114 -2.20 -20.35 13.89
C VAL A 114 -1.60 -18.95 13.77
N VAL A 115 -1.69 -18.13 14.82
CA VAL A 115 -1.07 -16.79 14.84
C VAL A 115 0.45 -16.90 14.68
N VAL A 116 1.09 -17.84 15.39
CA VAL A 116 2.53 -18.10 15.28
C VAL A 116 2.89 -18.52 13.84
N LEU A 117 2.13 -19.44 13.25
CA LEU A 117 2.37 -19.91 11.89
C LEU A 117 2.30 -18.76 10.88
N ILE A 118 1.28 -17.89 10.99
CA ILE A 118 1.13 -16.71 10.13
C ILE A 118 2.32 -15.77 10.27
N ALA A 119 2.77 -15.49 11.50
CA ALA A 119 3.92 -14.63 11.75
C ALA A 119 5.22 -15.21 11.13
N VAL A 120 5.46 -16.51 11.30
CA VAL A 120 6.64 -17.20 10.71
C VAL A 120 6.60 -17.13 9.18
N ILE A 121 5.45 -17.40 8.55
CA ILE A 121 5.29 -17.31 7.09
C ILE A 121 5.58 -15.88 6.60
N ALA A 122 5.06 -14.87 7.30
CA ALA A 122 5.28 -13.47 6.94
C ALA A 122 6.75 -13.07 7.07
N ILE A 123 7.43 -13.47 8.16
CA ILE A 123 8.87 -13.22 8.36
C ILE A 123 9.68 -13.89 7.25
N ALA A 124 9.42 -15.15 6.95
CA ALA A 124 10.11 -15.87 5.88
C ALA A 124 9.91 -15.18 4.52
N ALA A 125 8.69 -14.74 4.21
CA ALA A 125 8.40 -14.00 2.99
C ALA A 125 9.17 -12.67 2.91
N VAL A 126 9.26 -11.92 4.02
CA VAL A 126 10.04 -10.67 4.11
C VAL A 126 11.53 -10.94 3.88
N VAL A 127 12.09 -11.96 4.52
CA VAL A 127 13.51 -12.33 4.41
C VAL A 127 13.86 -12.78 3.00
N VAL A 128 13.05 -13.67 2.41
CA VAL A 128 13.25 -14.12 1.01
C VAL A 128 13.19 -12.93 0.06
N ARG A 129 12.25 -12.00 0.30
CA ARG A 129 12.10 -10.80 -0.52
C ARG A 129 13.31 -9.88 -0.40
N TRP A 130 13.76 -9.59 0.81
CA TRP A 130 14.96 -8.81 1.06
C TRP A 130 16.20 -9.42 0.39
N ARG A 131 16.39 -10.75 0.48
CA ARG A 131 17.52 -11.41 -0.21
C ARG A 131 17.47 -11.22 -1.73
N ARG A 132 16.29 -11.26 -2.33
CA ARG A 132 16.12 -10.99 -3.76
C ARG A 132 16.45 -9.53 -4.09
N ASP A 133 16.02 -8.60 -3.25
CA ASP A 133 16.30 -7.17 -3.42
C ASP A 133 17.80 -6.87 -3.32
N VAL A 134 18.52 -7.51 -2.38
CA VAL A 134 19.99 -7.42 -2.27
C VAL A 134 20.69 -7.96 -3.53
N ALA A 135 20.21 -9.10 -4.06
CA ALA A 135 20.76 -9.68 -5.29
C ALA A 135 20.54 -8.78 -6.52
N VAL A 136 19.42 -8.05 -6.58
CA VAL A 136 19.21 -7.04 -7.63
C VAL A 136 20.15 -5.85 -7.42
N ALA A 137 20.34 -5.39 -6.18
CA ALA A 137 21.23 -4.28 -5.89
C ALA A 137 22.70 -4.57 -6.26
N SER A 138 23.16 -5.82 -6.15
CA SER A 138 24.52 -6.18 -6.59
C SER A 138 24.67 -6.16 -8.11
N GLN A 139 23.63 -6.54 -8.87
CA GLN A 139 23.62 -6.45 -10.33
C GLN A 139 23.66 -5.00 -10.84
N LEU A 140 23.08 -4.07 -10.07
CA LEU A 140 22.98 -2.66 -10.43
C LEU A 140 24.17 -1.82 -9.95
N ALA A 141 25.04 -2.36 -9.09
CA ALA A 141 26.12 -1.62 -8.43
C ALA A 141 27.20 -1.07 -9.40
N SER A 142 27.36 -1.66 -10.58
CA SER A 142 28.34 -1.25 -11.58
C SER A 142 27.81 -0.27 -12.63
N GLN A 143 26.54 0.14 -12.53
CA GLN A 143 25.89 0.95 -13.56
C GLN A 143 26.17 2.44 -13.38
N GLN A 144 26.14 3.18 -14.49
CA GLN A 144 26.34 4.63 -14.50
C GLN A 144 25.32 5.34 -13.58
N ALA A 145 25.74 6.45 -12.98
CA ALA A 145 24.90 7.24 -12.09
C ALA A 145 23.64 7.75 -12.82
N PRO A 146 22.44 7.58 -12.24
CA PRO A 146 21.20 8.09 -12.81
C PRO A 146 21.13 9.62 -12.71
N LEU A 147 20.29 10.24 -13.55
CA LEU A 147 19.97 11.67 -13.50
C LEU A 147 19.26 12.04 -12.20
N THR A 148 18.35 11.18 -11.76
CA THR A 148 17.68 11.28 -10.46
C THR A 148 17.22 9.89 -10.01
N ALA A 149 17.11 9.69 -8.71
CA ALA A 149 16.82 8.40 -8.10
C ALA A 149 15.82 8.53 -6.94
N PHE A 150 14.89 7.58 -6.88
CA PHE A 150 13.94 7.41 -5.79
C PHE A 150 13.99 5.98 -5.27
N ALA A 151 13.98 5.81 -3.95
CA ALA A 151 13.99 4.49 -3.32
C ALA A 151 13.06 4.48 -2.10
N THR A 152 12.22 3.46 -1.98
CA THR A 152 11.37 3.23 -0.80
C THR A 152 11.38 1.77 -0.37
N SER A 153 11.21 1.53 0.92
CA SER A 153 11.19 0.19 1.52
C SER A 153 9.77 -0.35 1.69
N THR A 154 9.62 -1.66 1.82
CA THR A 154 8.32 -2.27 2.15
C THR A 154 7.79 -1.72 3.48
N GLY A 155 6.62 -1.10 3.45
CA GLY A 155 6.08 -0.31 4.55
C GLY A 155 5.13 -1.03 5.51
N LEU A 156 4.64 -0.25 6.48
CA LEU A 156 3.72 -0.63 7.57
C LEU A 156 2.47 -1.41 7.13
N ALA A 157 2.02 -1.22 5.89
CA ALA A 157 0.86 -1.91 5.33
C ALA A 157 1.00 -3.45 5.38
N THR A 158 2.19 -3.99 5.09
CA THR A 158 2.44 -5.45 5.19
C THR A 158 2.35 -5.94 6.64
N GLY A 159 2.88 -5.17 7.60
CA GLY A 159 2.78 -5.48 9.02
C GLY A 159 1.33 -5.46 9.51
N PHE A 160 0.59 -4.41 9.15
CA PHE A 160 -0.82 -4.26 9.49
C PHE A 160 -1.68 -5.38 8.91
N LEU A 161 -1.51 -5.71 7.63
CA LEU A 161 -2.26 -6.82 7.01
C LEU A 161 -1.90 -8.17 7.64
N THR A 162 -0.66 -8.37 8.07
CA THR A 162 -0.28 -9.60 8.80
C THR A 162 -0.94 -9.65 10.18
N LEU A 163 -1.04 -8.52 10.88
CA LEU A 163 -1.78 -8.43 12.15
C LEU A 163 -3.26 -8.81 11.95
N VAL A 164 -3.91 -8.22 10.94
CA VAL A 164 -5.32 -8.53 10.60
C VAL A 164 -5.48 -10.00 10.24
N ALA A 165 -4.58 -10.57 9.43
CA ALA A 165 -4.59 -11.99 9.10
C ALA A 165 -4.41 -12.87 10.34
N GLY A 166 -3.51 -12.49 11.26
CA GLY A 166 -3.32 -13.17 12.54
C GLY A 166 -4.59 -13.17 13.39
N LEU A 167 -5.27 -12.03 13.51
CA LEU A 167 -6.52 -11.92 14.26
C LEU A 167 -7.65 -12.76 13.65
N LEU A 168 -7.84 -12.67 12.33
CA LEU A 168 -8.85 -13.45 11.61
C LEU A 168 -8.55 -14.96 11.68
N GLY A 169 -7.29 -15.33 11.49
CA GLY A 169 -6.86 -16.73 11.52
C GLY A 169 -6.96 -17.34 12.90
N GLY A 170 -6.48 -16.64 13.92
CA GLY A 170 -6.57 -17.06 15.32
C GLY A 170 -8.02 -17.18 15.78
N PHE A 171 -8.85 -16.15 15.53
CA PHE A 171 -10.27 -16.19 15.90
C PHE A 171 -11.05 -17.25 15.11
N GLY A 172 -10.76 -17.41 13.82
CA GLY A 172 -11.36 -18.45 12.98
C GLY A 172 -11.04 -19.86 13.47
N ALA A 173 -9.78 -20.11 13.84
CA ALA A 173 -9.35 -21.38 14.41
C ALA A 173 -9.99 -21.65 15.78
N PHE A 174 -10.06 -20.64 16.64
CA PHE A 174 -10.76 -20.72 17.93
C PHE A 174 -12.21 -21.15 17.74
N LEU A 175 -12.95 -20.49 16.83
CA LEU A 175 -14.35 -20.80 16.56
C LEU A 175 -14.54 -22.21 16.00
N ALA A 176 -13.70 -22.63 15.05
CA ALA A 176 -13.80 -23.95 14.43
C ALA A 176 -13.61 -25.08 15.44
N VAL A 177 -12.62 -24.95 16.34
CA VAL A 177 -12.32 -25.97 17.35
C VAL A 177 -13.33 -25.92 18.51
N SER A 178 -13.68 -24.73 18.99
CA SER A 178 -14.63 -24.57 20.10
C SER A 178 -16.05 -25.04 19.75
N ALA A 179 -16.39 -25.08 18.46
CA ALA A 179 -17.67 -25.59 17.99
C ALA A 179 -17.91 -27.08 18.33
N SER A 180 -16.84 -27.85 18.54
CA SER A 180 -16.93 -29.30 18.83
C SER A 180 -17.52 -29.63 20.20
N GLY A 181 -17.43 -28.73 21.18
CA GLY A 181 -17.93 -28.97 22.54
C GLY A 181 -19.27 -28.33 22.89
N GLY A 182 -19.93 -27.64 21.93
CA GLY A 182 -21.12 -26.82 22.22
C GLY A 182 -22.46 -27.50 21.91
N LYS A 183 -23.49 -27.30 22.74
CA LYS A 183 -24.90 -27.73 22.49
C LYS A 183 -25.64 -26.95 21.37
N GLY A 184 -24.91 -26.22 20.53
CA GLY A 184 -25.49 -25.51 19.38
C GLY A 184 -25.44 -26.34 18.10
N SER A 185 -25.64 -25.71 16.94
CA SER A 185 -25.28 -26.34 15.66
C SER A 185 -23.77 -26.20 15.47
N PRO A 186 -22.96 -27.25 15.67
CA PRO A 186 -21.50 -27.19 15.51
C PRO A 186 -21.10 -26.78 14.08
N ALA A 187 -21.97 -27.06 13.11
CA ALA A 187 -21.82 -26.64 11.73
C ALA A 187 -21.67 -25.11 11.58
N VAL A 188 -22.37 -24.31 12.39
CA VAL A 188 -22.28 -22.83 12.30
C VAL A 188 -20.89 -22.35 12.73
N GLY A 189 -20.34 -22.88 13.82
CA GLY A 189 -19.00 -22.52 14.29
C GLY A 189 -17.89 -22.99 13.33
N LEU A 190 -18.05 -24.18 12.74
CA LEU A 190 -17.15 -24.70 11.71
C LEU A 190 -17.18 -23.85 10.43
N VAL A 191 -18.36 -23.49 9.94
CA VAL A 191 -18.51 -22.68 8.71
C VAL A 191 -17.96 -21.27 8.92
N LEU A 192 -18.32 -20.61 10.02
CA LEU A 192 -17.81 -19.26 10.31
C LEU A 192 -16.30 -19.27 10.58
N GLY A 193 -15.79 -20.27 11.32
CA GLY A 193 -14.36 -20.43 11.56
C GLY A 193 -13.59 -20.68 10.27
N GLY A 194 -14.11 -21.55 9.40
CA GLY A 194 -13.55 -21.82 8.07
C GLY A 194 -13.52 -20.59 7.17
N LEU A 195 -14.61 -19.81 7.12
CA LEU A 195 -14.66 -18.55 6.36
C LEU A 195 -13.63 -17.53 6.86
N MET A 196 -13.44 -17.42 8.18
CA MET A 196 -12.45 -16.52 8.78
C MET A 196 -11.01 -16.96 8.46
N LEU A 197 -10.73 -18.27 8.45
CA LEU A 197 -9.43 -18.81 8.02
C LEU A 197 -9.16 -18.55 6.53
N VAL A 198 -10.16 -18.70 5.66
CA VAL A 198 -10.05 -18.37 4.24
C VAL A 198 -9.82 -16.87 4.04
N ALA A 199 -10.53 -16.03 4.80
CA ALA A 199 -10.33 -14.58 4.78
C ALA A 199 -8.92 -14.20 5.25
N ALA A 200 -8.42 -14.83 6.33
CA ALA A 200 -7.06 -14.63 6.83
C ALA A 200 -6.00 -14.97 5.76
N LEU A 201 -6.19 -16.08 5.03
CA LEU A 201 -5.32 -16.43 3.91
C LEU A 201 -5.38 -15.39 2.79
N GLY A 202 -6.58 -14.92 2.43
CA GLY A 202 -6.76 -13.86 1.44
C GLY A 202 -6.06 -12.56 1.83
N VAL A 203 -6.18 -12.14 3.09
CA VAL A 203 -5.51 -10.95 3.62
C VAL A 203 -3.99 -11.13 3.63
N LEU A 204 -3.48 -12.30 4.04
CA LEU A 204 -2.05 -12.60 4.02
C LEU A 204 -1.48 -12.58 2.60
N LEU A 205 -2.23 -13.10 1.62
CA LEU A 205 -1.86 -13.05 0.20
C LEU A 205 -1.84 -11.62 -0.35
N ALA A 206 -2.83 -10.80 0.00
CA ALA A 206 -2.89 -9.39 -0.37
C ALA A 206 -1.77 -8.56 0.29
N GLY A 207 -1.39 -8.92 1.53
CA GLY A 207 -0.36 -8.24 2.32
C GLY A 207 1.07 -8.64 2.01
N ARG A 208 1.30 -9.53 1.04
CA ARG A 208 2.64 -10.03 0.69
C ARG A 208 3.64 -8.88 0.52
N PRO A 209 4.85 -9.01 1.11
CA PRO A 209 5.86 -7.97 1.00
C PRO A 209 6.24 -7.78 -0.46
N LYS A 210 5.99 -6.57 -0.98
CA LYS A 210 6.35 -6.24 -2.37
C LYS A 210 7.84 -5.99 -2.55
N GLY A 211 8.61 -5.84 -1.48
CA GLY A 211 10.04 -5.51 -1.54
C GLY A 211 10.27 -4.01 -1.62
N CYS A 212 11.52 -3.62 -1.83
CA CYS A 212 11.88 -2.23 -2.07
C CYS A 212 11.49 -1.83 -3.50
N THR A 213 11.12 -0.56 -3.68
CA THR A 213 10.92 0.04 -5.00
C THR A 213 12.03 1.03 -5.27
N LEU A 214 12.64 0.93 -6.44
CA LEU A 214 13.62 1.88 -6.98
C LEU A 214 13.08 2.44 -8.28
N VAL A 215 13.31 3.73 -8.49
CA VAL A 215 13.12 4.37 -9.78
C VAL A 215 14.37 5.19 -10.08
N TRP A 216 15.02 4.86 -11.20
CA TRP A 216 16.20 5.55 -11.72
C TRP A 216 15.87 6.16 -13.07
N ALA A 217 16.07 7.46 -13.18
CA ALA A 217 15.94 8.16 -14.44
C ALA A 217 17.28 8.14 -15.18
N TYR A 218 17.33 7.56 -16.36
CA TYR A 218 18.44 7.66 -17.31
C TYR A 218 18.07 8.59 -18.48
N PRO A 219 19.05 9.12 -19.23
CA PRO A 219 18.74 9.96 -20.39
C PRO A 219 17.82 9.28 -21.42
N SER A 220 17.97 7.98 -21.65
CA SER A 220 17.20 7.23 -22.66
C SER A 220 15.94 6.54 -22.13
N ALA A 221 15.89 6.20 -20.84
CA ALA A 221 14.81 5.40 -20.26
C ALA A 221 14.71 5.58 -18.74
N VAL A 222 13.63 5.09 -18.15
CA VAL A 222 13.45 4.96 -16.71
C VAL A 222 13.62 3.51 -16.32
N ARG A 223 14.58 3.23 -15.44
CA ARG A 223 14.75 1.91 -14.83
C ARG A 223 13.96 1.86 -13.54
N VAL A 224 12.97 0.98 -13.48
CA VAL A 224 12.17 0.72 -12.30
C VAL A 224 12.54 -0.66 -11.75
N VAL A 225 12.98 -0.71 -10.50
CA VAL A 225 13.05 -1.95 -9.76
C VAL A 225 11.85 -2.02 -8.86
N THR A 226 10.94 -2.95 -9.12
CA THR A 226 9.82 -3.19 -8.23
C THR A 226 9.58 -4.68 -8.20
N GLU A 227 9.14 -5.17 -7.06
CA GLU A 227 8.90 -6.59 -6.91
C GLU A 227 10.10 -7.51 -7.23
N SER A 228 11.32 -7.04 -6.92
CA SER A 228 12.60 -7.66 -7.29
C SER A 228 12.76 -7.96 -8.79
N ARG A 229 12.08 -7.20 -9.65
CA ARG A 229 12.22 -7.25 -11.10
C ARG A 229 12.70 -5.90 -11.61
N VAL A 230 13.60 -5.95 -12.57
CA VAL A 230 14.09 -4.76 -13.27
C VAL A 230 13.22 -4.55 -14.50
N HIS A 231 12.71 -3.33 -14.65
CA HIS A 231 11.92 -2.89 -15.78
C HIS A 231 12.59 -1.67 -16.38
N ASP A 232 13.02 -1.77 -17.64
CA ASP A 232 13.49 -0.61 -18.39
C ASP A 232 12.35 -0.10 -19.24
N VAL A 233 11.87 1.09 -18.92
CA VAL A 233 10.69 1.69 -19.52
C VAL A 233 11.12 2.92 -20.33
N PRO A 234 10.87 2.95 -21.64
CA PRO A 234 11.08 4.15 -22.45
C PRO A 234 10.26 5.33 -21.90
N TRP A 235 10.80 6.55 -21.97
CA TRP A 235 10.13 7.74 -21.44
C TRP A 235 8.73 7.98 -22.04
N GLN A 236 8.52 7.61 -23.30
CA GLN A 236 7.23 7.72 -23.99
C GLN A 236 6.13 6.79 -23.43
N ASP A 237 6.52 5.70 -22.77
CA ASP A 237 5.60 4.70 -22.21
C ASP A 237 5.32 4.96 -20.72
N MET A 238 6.07 5.88 -20.10
CA MET A 238 5.89 6.28 -18.72
C MET A 238 4.64 7.13 -18.53
N GLN A 239 3.99 6.93 -17.39
CA GLN A 239 2.78 7.64 -17.00
C GLN A 239 2.94 8.15 -15.57
N TYR A 240 2.40 9.33 -15.29
CA TYR A 240 2.21 9.80 -13.92
C TYR A 240 0.74 10.09 -13.64
N LEU A 241 0.34 9.86 -12.40
CA LEU A 241 -0.98 10.18 -11.86
C LEU A 241 -0.79 11.04 -10.61
N SER A 242 -1.74 11.92 -10.36
CA SER A 242 -1.62 12.88 -9.27
C SER A 242 -3.00 13.27 -8.74
N THR A 243 -3.17 13.35 -7.41
CA THR A 243 -4.31 14.09 -6.86
C THR A 243 -4.08 15.60 -6.93
N LEU A 244 -5.11 16.39 -6.64
CA LEU A 244 -5.02 17.85 -6.54
C LEU A 244 -5.17 18.29 -5.08
N GLY A 245 -4.53 19.40 -4.73
CA GLY A 245 -4.63 20.03 -3.41
C GLY A 245 -3.40 19.89 -2.53
N LYS A 246 -3.54 20.22 -1.24
CA LYS A 246 -2.42 20.26 -0.27
C LYS A 246 -1.86 18.87 0.05
N GLU A 247 -2.68 17.82 -0.01
CA GLU A 247 -2.29 16.41 0.17
C GLU A 247 -2.16 15.71 -1.19
N ARG A 248 -1.34 16.31 -2.08
CA ARG A 248 -1.03 15.75 -3.38
C ARG A 248 -0.31 14.42 -3.19
N SER A 249 -0.96 13.34 -3.63
CA SER A 249 -0.38 12.00 -3.75
C SER A 249 0.06 11.83 -5.19
N GLU A 250 1.29 11.37 -5.36
CA GLU A 250 1.98 11.33 -6.64
C GLU A 250 2.31 9.88 -6.95
N TRP A 251 1.98 9.45 -8.16
CA TRP A 251 2.19 8.08 -8.58
C TRP A 251 2.82 7.98 -9.96
N LEU A 252 3.68 6.98 -10.13
CA LEU A 252 4.22 6.58 -11.42
C LEU A 252 3.63 5.24 -11.88
N SER A 253 3.39 5.14 -13.18
CA SER A 253 2.94 3.94 -13.88
C SER A 253 3.60 3.89 -15.26
N TRP A 254 3.29 2.87 -16.06
CA TRP A 254 3.67 2.81 -17.47
C TRP A 254 2.68 1.93 -18.24
N ALA A 255 2.74 2.01 -19.57
CA ALA A 255 1.91 1.24 -20.47
C ALA A 255 1.98 -0.28 -20.16
N GLY A 256 0.81 -0.89 -19.94
CA GLY A 256 0.70 -2.32 -19.63
C GLY A 256 0.98 -2.70 -18.17
N ARG A 257 1.41 -1.77 -17.31
CA ARG A 257 1.56 -2.04 -15.87
C ARG A 257 0.19 -2.19 -15.19
N LYS A 258 0.06 -3.20 -14.34
CA LYS A 258 -1.06 -3.29 -13.38
C LYS A 258 -0.71 -2.54 -12.09
N GLY A 259 -1.40 -1.44 -11.84
CA GLY A 259 -1.22 -0.61 -10.63
C GLY A 259 -0.14 0.47 -10.76
N SER A 260 0.08 1.22 -9.69
CA SER A 260 0.98 2.38 -9.67
C SER A 260 2.00 2.33 -8.52
N LEU A 261 3.05 3.13 -8.61
CA LEU A 261 4.07 3.34 -7.58
C LEU A 261 3.82 4.66 -6.89
N GLY A 262 3.63 4.66 -5.58
CA GLY A 262 3.63 5.89 -4.79
C GLY A 262 5.03 6.48 -4.73
N ILE A 263 5.12 7.79 -5.01
CA ILE A 263 6.33 8.59 -4.89
C ILE A 263 6.04 9.66 -3.84
N ASP A 264 6.82 9.68 -2.77
CA ASP A 264 6.73 10.67 -1.69
C ASP A 264 7.78 11.78 -1.80
N ASP A 265 8.74 11.63 -2.73
CA ASP A 265 9.72 12.66 -3.08
C ASP A 265 9.18 13.58 -4.21
N LYS A 266 8.74 14.76 -3.79
CA LYS A 266 8.14 15.78 -4.69
C LYS A 266 9.14 16.36 -5.69
N GLU A 267 10.41 16.48 -5.31
CA GLU A 267 11.44 17.04 -6.20
C GLU A 267 11.78 16.03 -7.29
N PHE A 268 11.99 14.77 -6.90
CA PHE A 268 12.13 13.66 -7.83
C PHE A 268 10.93 13.58 -8.78
N PHE A 269 9.71 13.63 -8.23
CA PHE A 269 8.50 13.54 -9.04
C PHE A 269 8.36 14.70 -10.02
N ALA A 270 8.70 15.93 -9.63
CA ALA A 270 8.65 17.09 -10.52
C ALA A 270 9.62 16.93 -11.72
N VAL A 271 10.83 16.41 -11.50
CA VAL A 271 11.78 16.10 -12.57
C VAL A 271 11.21 15.02 -13.50
N MET A 272 10.70 13.93 -12.93
CA MET A 272 10.06 12.85 -13.70
C MET A 272 8.88 13.37 -14.54
N GLN A 273 7.98 14.14 -13.93
CA GLN A 273 6.80 14.71 -14.57
C GLN A 273 7.19 15.57 -15.79
N ARG A 274 8.18 16.46 -15.63
CA ARG A 274 8.67 17.30 -16.74
C ARG A 274 9.25 16.47 -17.89
N THR A 275 10.06 15.46 -17.58
CA THR A 275 10.68 14.62 -18.60
C THR A 275 9.67 13.72 -19.32
N ILE A 276 8.73 13.13 -18.58
CA ILE A 276 7.62 12.34 -19.14
C ILE A 276 6.78 13.22 -20.07
N ASN A 277 6.40 14.42 -19.63
CA ASN A 277 5.63 15.35 -20.46
C ASN A 277 6.36 15.68 -21.76
N GLY A 278 7.66 15.97 -21.71
CA GLY A 278 8.46 16.25 -22.90
C GLY A 278 8.51 15.06 -23.87
N ALA A 279 8.76 13.84 -23.36
CA ALA A 279 8.87 12.64 -24.19
C ALA A 279 7.52 12.23 -24.81
N VAL A 280 6.44 12.24 -24.02
CA VAL A 280 5.11 11.88 -24.49
C VAL A 280 4.62 12.92 -25.51
N ALA A 281 4.79 14.22 -25.23
CA ALA A 281 4.36 15.28 -26.14
C ALA A 281 5.10 15.27 -27.49
N ALA A 282 6.34 14.80 -27.55
CA ALA A 282 7.13 14.77 -28.79
C ALA A 282 6.54 13.83 -29.86
N GLY A 283 6.08 12.63 -29.47
CA GLY A 283 5.50 11.64 -30.39
C GLY A 283 3.99 11.76 -30.59
N LEU A 284 3.33 12.57 -29.76
CA LEU A 284 1.87 12.66 -29.70
C LEU A 284 1.20 13.26 -30.96
N PRO A 285 1.71 14.34 -31.59
CA PRO A 285 1.07 14.94 -32.76
C PRO A 285 0.91 13.96 -33.93
N GLN A 286 1.97 13.21 -34.26
CA GLN A 286 1.96 12.28 -35.40
C GLN A 286 0.93 11.16 -35.18
N ARG A 287 0.88 10.59 -33.97
CA ARG A 287 -0.08 9.53 -33.60
C ARG A 287 -1.52 10.05 -33.61
N PHE A 288 -1.72 11.26 -33.12
CA PHE A 288 -3.03 11.90 -33.10
C PHE A 288 -3.54 12.20 -34.51
N GLU A 289 -2.68 12.72 -35.39
CA GLU A 289 -2.99 13.01 -36.79
C GLU A 289 -3.23 11.73 -37.61
N ALA A 290 -2.57 10.62 -37.26
CA ALA A 290 -2.86 9.29 -37.79
C ALA A 290 -4.20 8.69 -37.31
N GLY A 291 -4.93 9.38 -36.42
CA GLY A 291 -6.21 8.94 -35.89
C GLY A 291 -6.09 7.85 -34.81
N GLU A 292 -4.90 7.62 -34.27
CA GLU A 292 -4.70 6.64 -33.20
C GLU A 292 -5.44 7.03 -31.92
N MET A 293 -5.91 6.03 -31.20
CA MET A 293 -6.50 6.21 -29.87
C MET A 293 -5.37 6.34 -28.84
N ILE A 294 -5.19 7.53 -28.29
CA ILE A 294 -4.20 7.82 -27.25
C ILE A 294 -4.80 7.56 -25.88
N ASP A 295 -4.12 6.75 -25.06
CA ASP A 295 -4.58 6.29 -23.75
C ASP A 295 -3.98 7.12 -22.61
N PHE A 296 -4.83 7.85 -21.89
CA PHE A 296 -4.52 8.61 -20.67
C PHE A 296 -5.23 8.00 -19.45
N GLY A 297 -5.45 6.68 -19.44
CA GLY A 297 -6.12 5.96 -18.36
C GLY A 297 -7.64 5.93 -18.55
N ASP A 298 -8.38 6.51 -17.61
CA ASP A 298 -9.85 6.61 -17.71
C ASP A 298 -10.30 7.57 -18.83
N VAL A 299 -9.38 8.33 -19.43
CA VAL A 299 -9.65 9.16 -20.60
C VAL A 299 -8.81 8.64 -21.75
N LYS A 300 -9.44 8.37 -22.88
CA LYS A 300 -8.74 8.09 -24.13
C LYS A 300 -9.21 9.08 -25.18
N VAL A 301 -8.31 9.53 -26.05
CA VAL A 301 -8.62 10.55 -27.06
C VAL A 301 -8.07 10.15 -28.42
N SER A 302 -8.88 10.31 -29.47
CA SER A 302 -8.46 10.36 -30.86
C SER A 302 -8.95 11.65 -31.52
N SER A 303 -8.60 11.88 -32.79
CA SER A 303 -9.05 13.06 -33.54
C SER A 303 -10.57 13.17 -33.67
N ALA A 304 -11.31 12.06 -33.62
CA ALA A 304 -12.76 12.03 -33.80
C ALA A 304 -13.54 11.74 -32.51
N THR A 305 -12.94 11.04 -31.54
CA THR A 305 -13.68 10.52 -30.37
C THR A 305 -12.92 10.66 -29.06
N ILE A 306 -13.67 10.88 -27.98
CA ILE A 306 -13.19 10.86 -26.59
C ILE A 306 -13.91 9.72 -25.88
N VAL A 307 -13.15 8.81 -25.27
CA VAL A 307 -13.67 7.75 -24.43
C VAL A 307 -13.44 8.12 -22.97
N LEU A 308 -14.52 8.20 -22.21
CA LEU A 308 -14.51 8.43 -20.76
C LEU A 308 -14.93 7.14 -20.06
N LYS A 309 -13.98 6.50 -19.36
CA LYS A 309 -14.07 5.16 -18.77
C LYS A 309 -14.42 4.10 -19.82
N LYS A 310 -15.71 3.90 -20.07
CA LYS A 310 -16.27 2.92 -21.01
C LYS A 310 -17.24 3.53 -22.01
N LYS A 311 -17.53 4.83 -21.91
CA LYS A 311 -18.47 5.54 -22.79
C LYS A 311 -17.70 6.34 -23.82
N GLN A 312 -18.06 6.18 -25.08
CA GLN A 312 -17.46 6.90 -26.19
C GLN A 312 -18.35 8.07 -26.59
N PHE A 313 -17.74 9.22 -26.82
CA PHE A 313 -18.38 10.45 -27.26
C PHE A 313 -17.67 10.96 -28.52
N PRO A 314 -18.40 11.48 -29.51
CA PRO A 314 -17.76 12.24 -30.58
C PRO A 314 -17.16 13.51 -29.98
N VAL A 315 -15.99 13.93 -30.45
CA VAL A 315 -15.31 15.15 -29.98
C VAL A 315 -16.24 16.36 -30.09
N SER A 316 -17.03 16.44 -31.17
CA SER A 316 -18.00 17.53 -31.40
C SER A 316 -19.09 17.64 -30.34
N ALA A 317 -19.39 16.56 -29.60
CA ALA A 317 -20.37 16.61 -28.51
C ALA A 317 -19.81 17.24 -27.24
N ILE A 318 -18.48 17.34 -27.09
CA ILE A 318 -17.83 17.87 -25.89
C ILE A 318 -17.53 19.35 -26.08
N ARG A 319 -18.02 20.17 -25.15
CA ARG A 319 -17.80 21.62 -25.14
C ARG A 319 -16.56 22.02 -24.35
N GLY A 320 -16.35 21.39 -23.21
CA GLY A 320 -15.33 21.83 -22.26
C GLY A 320 -15.29 20.97 -21.02
N ILE A 321 -14.40 21.33 -20.10
CA ILE A 321 -14.08 20.56 -18.91
C ILE A 321 -14.25 21.43 -17.68
N THR A 322 -14.84 20.91 -16.61
CA THR A 322 -14.90 21.57 -15.31
C THR A 322 -14.23 20.70 -14.24
N LEU A 323 -13.54 21.33 -13.30
CA LEU A 323 -13.01 20.65 -12.13
C LEU A 323 -14.01 20.76 -10.98
N ILE A 324 -14.47 19.63 -10.46
CA ILE A 324 -15.39 19.58 -9.31
C ILE A 324 -14.72 18.87 -8.15
N ARG A 325 -14.93 19.39 -6.95
CA ARG A 325 -14.52 18.77 -5.69
C ARG A 325 -15.73 18.60 -4.79
N ASP A 326 -16.00 17.37 -4.38
CA ASP A 326 -17.11 17.02 -3.50
C ASP A 326 -16.61 16.15 -2.31
N LYS A 327 -17.54 15.57 -1.54
CA LYS A 327 -17.24 14.67 -0.42
C LYS A 327 -16.58 13.36 -0.84
N ASN A 328 -16.78 12.94 -2.09
CA ASN A 328 -16.31 11.67 -2.64
C ASN A 328 -14.96 11.82 -3.36
N GLY A 329 -14.51 13.04 -3.66
CA GLY A 329 -13.19 13.29 -4.24
C GLY A 329 -13.13 14.51 -5.15
N THR A 330 -12.13 14.50 -6.03
CA THR A 330 -11.95 15.52 -7.07
C THR A 330 -12.08 14.87 -8.45
N TYR A 331 -12.83 15.50 -9.34
CA TYR A 331 -13.22 14.95 -10.62
C TYR A 331 -13.06 15.95 -11.76
N TYR A 332 -12.69 15.46 -12.94
CA TYR A 332 -12.86 16.16 -14.20
C TYR A 332 -14.22 15.80 -14.79
N GLU A 333 -15.10 16.78 -14.90
CA GLU A 333 -16.38 16.65 -15.60
C GLU A 333 -16.24 17.17 -17.02
N PHE A 334 -16.51 16.30 -17.99
CA PHE A 334 -16.63 16.68 -19.39
C PHE A 334 -18.06 17.11 -19.66
N ARG A 335 -18.22 18.34 -20.14
CA ARG A 335 -19.53 18.93 -20.41
C ARG A 335 -19.84 18.92 -21.89
N ASP A 336 -21.09 18.64 -22.21
CA ASP A 336 -21.58 18.68 -23.59
C ASP A 336 -21.85 20.12 -24.06
N GLN A 337 -22.32 20.28 -25.30
CA GLN A 337 -22.69 21.58 -25.87
C GLN A 337 -23.80 22.31 -25.07
N GLN A 338 -24.65 21.57 -24.36
CA GLN A 338 -25.69 22.09 -23.47
C GLN A 338 -25.20 22.33 -22.03
N VAL A 339 -23.90 22.21 -21.77
CA VAL A 339 -23.28 22.35 -20.44
C VAL A 339 -23.72 21.26 -19.45
N LYS A 340 -24.36 20.19 -19.93
CA LYS A 340 -24.69 19.01 -19.12
C LYS A 340 -23.47 18.11 -18.99
N VAL A 341 -23.39 17.37 -17.89
CA VAL A 341 -22.29 16.44 -17.64
C VAL A 341 -22.43 15.23 -18.59
N ALA A 342 -21.53 15.14 -19.57
CA ALA A 342 -21.44 13.99 -20.47
C ALA A 342 -20.75 12.81 -19.77
N GLY A 343 -19.73 13.10 -18.97
CA GLY A 343 -19.02 12.09 -18.19
C GLY A 343 -18.13 12.71 -17.10
N SER A 344 -17.80 11.91 -16.09
CA SER A 344 -16.95 12.30 -14.97
C SER A 344 -15.89 11.24 -14.68
N VAL A 345 -14.63 11.68 -14.56
CA VAL A 345 -13.46 10.85 -14.27
C VAL A 345 -12.74 11.40 -13.03
N GLY A 346 -12.22 10.51 -12.18
CA GLY A 346 -11.46 10.93 -11.01
C GLY A 346 -10.11 11.49 -11.45
N VAL A 347 -9.62 12.55 -10.80
CA VAL A 347 -8.33 13.16 -11.19
C VAL A 347 -7.18 12.17 -11.07
N GLN A 348 -7.24 11.29 -10.06
CA GLN A 348 -6.26 10.24 -9.81
C GLN A 348 -6.25 9.10 -10.84
N THR A 349 -7.19 9.05 -11.78
CA THR A 349 -7.25 8.01 -12.84
C THR A 349 -6.88 8.54 -14.22
N VAL A 350 -6.56 9.83 -14.33
CA VAL A 350 -6.08 10.47 -15.56
C VAL A 350 -4.56 10.51 -15.55
N ALA A 351 -3.94 9.73 -16.44
CA ALA A 351 -2.50 9.73 -16.65
C ALA A 351 -2.07 10.96 -17.45
N ASN A 352 -0.88 11.50 -17.16
CA ASN A 352 -0.25 12.58 -17.92
C ASN A 352 -1.20 13.76 -18.21
N ALA A 353 -1.95 14.18 -17.18
CA ALA A 353 -3.04 15.13 -17.30
C ALA A 353 -2.63 16.44 -18.01
N ASP A 354 -1.40 16.92 -17.80
CA ASP A 354 -0.91 18.13 -18.47
C ASP A 354 -0.86 17.96 -19.99
N VAL A 355 -0.37 16.80 -20.46
CA VAL A 355 -0.30 16.48 -21.90
C VAL A 355 -1.69 16.27 -22.48
N LEU A 356 -2.58 15.60 -21.75
CA LEU A 356 -3.98 15.42 -22.17
C LEU A 356 -4.66 16.77 -22.38
N PHE A 357 -4.60 17.67 -21.40
CA PHE A 357 -5.30 18.94 -21.50
C PHE A 357 -4.65 19.89 -22.52
N ASP A 358 -3.33 19.82 -22.71
CA ASP A 358 -2.66 20.54 -23.79
C ASP A 358 -3.11 20.06 -25.17
N LEU A 359 -3.22 18.73 -25.36
CA LEU A 359 -3.74 18.13 -26.59
C LEU A 359 -5.19 18.58 -26.86
N LEU A 360 -6.06 18.46 -25.86
CA LEU A 360 -7.47 18.83 -25.96
C LEU A 360 -7.63 20.33 -26.31
N ALA A 361 -6.87 21.20 -25.66
CA ALA A 361 -6.90 22.63 -25.91
C ALA A 361 -6.40 22.99 -27.31
N LYS A 362 -5.20 22.52 -27.69
CA LYS A 362 -4.53 22.94 -28.93
C LYS A 362 -5.08 22.28 -30.18
N ARG A 363 -5.54 21.03 -30.10
CA ARG A 363 -5.96 20.25 -31.29
C ARG A 363 -7.46 20.09 -31.41
N LEU A 364 -8.19 20.11 -30.30
CA LEU A 364 -9.64 19.89 -30.28
C LEU A 364 -10.44 21.11 -29.81
N ASN A 365 -9.78 22.21 -29.43
CA ASN A 365 -10.41 23.42 -28.89
C ASN A 365 -11.31 23.15 -27.66
N ILE A 366 -10.99 22.10 -26.89
CA ILE A 366 -11.67 21.74 -25.64
C ILE A 366 -10.83 22.26 -24.49
N THR A 367 -11.37 23.23 -23.74
CA THR A 367 -10.66 23.89 -22.64
C THR A 367 -11.43 23.82 -21.32
N PHE A 368 -10.78 24.22 -20.23
CA PHE A 368 -11.47 24.38 -18.95
C PHE A 368 -12.47 25.53 -19.04
N LEU A 369 -13.72 25.23 -18.70
CA LEU A 369 -14.76 26.24 -18.60
C LEU A 369 -14.50 27.07 -17.33
N LYS A 370 -14.48 28.40 -17.49
CA LYS A 370 -14.47 29.30 -16.34
C LYS A 370 -15.82 29.16 -15.64
N ASN A 371 -15.78 28.72 -14.38
CA ASN A 371 -16.94 28.80 -13.50
C ASN A 371 -17.22 30.23 -13.10
#